data_AF-A0A934R4G4-F1
#
_entry.id   AF-A0A934R4G4-F1
#
_cell.length_a   1.000
_cell.length_b   1.000
_cell.length_c   1.000
_cell.angle_alpha   90.00
_cell.angle_beta   90.00
_cell.angle_gamma   90.00
#
_symmetry.space_group_name_H-M   'P 1'
#
loop_
_entity.id
_entity.type
_entity.pdbx_description
1 polymer ?
#
loop_
_entity_poly.entity_id
_entity_poly.type
_entity_poly.pdbx_seq_one_letter_code
_entity_poly.pdbx_strand_id
1 'polypeptide(L)'
;MRHATVQGNALGIDPKHTGVLKGRNPRDARLTTNTNPILRAAIPGGGPILRAPFTSLRSNDLSLASHTFPNHPVRRPPPHLKSKTTIMINWDTSTPPKPLDEIFALENGIDLEAGLGSYLFFKRYKHRIELTDAESVFETLQRIGTVIAADGFTSVFCQFLSPDSFKALCSALTEMEAPRLRDLLREAWSIYTKGKDPITLDELQTISVRRFNTSKEMDRFDRIGEEVEDELRRQYRSGTVLSAVYAKKHRDRFIPFPQT
;
A
#
# COMPACT_ATOMS: atom_id res chain seq x y z
N MET A 1 24.92 64.74 9.06
CA MET A 1 25.26 64.39 10.45
C MET A 1 25.29 62.87 10.57
N ARG A 2 26.47 62.34 10.93
CA ARG A 2 26.83 61.00 11.46
C ARG A 2 26.16 59.74 10.88
N HIS A 3 26.92 59.08 9.98
CA HIS A 3 26.93 57.63 9.78
C HIS A 3 27.70 56.94 10.93
N ALA A 4 27.37 55.68 11.23
CA ALA A 4 28.18 54.80 12.06
C ALA A 4 28.54 53.52 11.29
N THR A 5 29.84 53.28 11.17
CA THR A 5 30.52 52.09 10.65
C THR A 5 31.54 51.67 11.71
N VAL A 6 31.58 50.39 12.11
CA VAL A 6 32.69 49.72 12.84
C VAL A 6 32.57 48.21 12.51
N GLN A 7 33.33 47.63 11.56
CA GLN A 7 34.62 46.89 11.70
C GLN A 7 34.75 46.09 13.03
N GLY A 8 34.89 44.77 13.11
CA GLY A 8 35.78 43.85 12.40
C GLY A 8 36.86 43.34 13.37
N ASN A 9 36.95 42.03 13.63
CA ASN A 9 38.20 41.27 13.63
C ASN A 9 38.02 39.78 13.98
N ALA A 10 38.62 38.96 13.11
CA ALA A 10 38.93 37.55 13.28
C ALA A 10 40.30 37.36 13.95
N LEU A 11 40.56 36.13 14.44
CA LEU A 11 41.82 35.38 14.67
C LEU A 11 41.39 34.19 15.56
N GLY A 12 41.61 32.90 15.30
CA GLY A 12 42.61 32.19 14.50
C GLY A 12 43.41 31.22 15.39
N ILE A 13 43.51 29.93 14.96
CA ILE A 13 44.63 28.96 15.17
C ILE A 13 44.52 27.99 16.40
N ASP A 14 44.82 26.68 16.39
CA ASP A 14 45.22 25.64 15.38
C ASP A 14 44.96 24.20 15.95
N PRO A 15 45.09 23.13 15.13
CA PRO A 15 44.91 21.71 15.46
C PRO A 15 46.23 20.96 15.69
N LYS A 16 46.29 20.04 16.67
CA LYS A 16 47.25 18.91 16.72
C LYS A 16 46.69 17.74 17.54
N HIS A 17 46.33 16.64 16.88
CA HIS A 17 46.90 15.31 17.20
C HIS A 17 46.45 14.24 16.19
N THR A 18 47.42 13.83 15.40
CA THR A 18 47.47 12.64 14.55
C THR A 18 47.65 11.36 15.38
N GLY A 19 46.99 10.27 14.97
CA GLY A 19 47.28 8.90 15.41
C GLY A 19 46.73 7.88 14.40
N VAL A 20 47.63 7.10 13.80
CA VAL A 20 47.46 6.30 12.58
C VAL A 20 47.57 4.79 12.90
N LEU A 21 46.66 4.01 12.30
CA LEU A 21 46.68 2.58 11.89
C LEU A 21 46.91 1.44 12.92
N LYS A 22 45.98 0.46 12.94
CA LYS A 22 46.24 -0.95 12.55
C LYS A 22 44.96 -1.81 12.53
N GLY A 23 44.79 -2.60 11.47
CA GLY A 23 43.63 -3.47 11.25
C GLY A 23 43.59 -4.73 12.10
N ARG A 24 42.40 -5.39 12.09
CA ARG A 24 42.19 -6.82 12.37
C ARG A 24 40.87 -7.29 11.73
N ASN A 25 40.88 -8.58 11.38
CA ASN A 25 39.99 -9.39 10.54
C ASN A 25 38.46 -9.30 10.81
N PRO A 26 37.61 -9.53 9.80
CA PRO A 26 36.16 -9.66 9.94
C PRO A 26 35.80 -11.15 10.10
N ARG A 27 35.85 -11.67 11.32
CA ARG A 27 35.28 -12.96 11.74
C ARG A 27 35.42 -13.02 13.25
N ASP A 28 34.35 -12.61 13.93
CA ASP A 28 34.02 -12.81 15.36
C ASP A 28 33.32 -11.57 15.94
N ALA A 29 32.06 -11.37 15.55
CA ALA A 29 31.09 -10.66 16.37
C ALA A 29 29.83 -11.52 16.40
N ARG A 30 29.86 -12.52 17.29
CA ARG A 30 28.71 -13.38 17.60
C ARG A 30 27.56 -12.55 18.16
N LEU A 31 26.35 -13.00 17.81
CA LEU A 31 25.07 -12.58 18.32
C LEU A 31 25.11 -12.25 19.81
N THR A 32 24.77 -11.00 20.15
CA THR A 32 24.15 -10.69 21.43
C THR A 32 22.75 -10.18 21.12
N THR A 33 21.77 -11.04 21.41
CA THR A 33 20.35 -10.71 21.48
C THR A 33 20.15 -9.65 22.54
N ASN A 34 19.67 -8.46 22.16
CA ASN A 34 19.10 -7.52 23.11
C ASN A 34 17.84 -6.88 22.52
N THR A 35 16.73 -7.52 22.85
CA THR A 35 15.45 -6.94 23.30
C THR A 35 15.15 -5.50 22.83
N ASN A 36 14.29 -5.38 21.82
CA ASN A 36 13.57 -4.14 21.49
C ASN A 36 12.45 -3.91 22.54
N PRO A 37 12.42 -2.78 23.26
CA PRO A 37 11.32 -2.46 24.17
C PRO A 37 10.44 -1.36 23.54
N ILE A 38 9.48 -1.70 22.69
CA ILE A 38 8.43 -0.76 22.27
C ILE A 38 7.08 -1.49 22.12
N LEU A 39 6.08 -0.97 22.87
CA LEU A 39 4.62 -1.14 22.74
C LEU A 39 3.93 -2.35 23.38
N ARG A 40 3.88 -2.35 24.72
CA ARG A 40 2.63 -2.66 25.44
C ARG A 40 1.76 -1.40 25.43
N ALA A 41 0.80 -1.34 24.51
CA ALA A 41 -0.42 -0.55 24.69
C ALA A 41 -1.59 -1.54 24.61
N ALA A 42 -2.36 -1.61 25.69
CA ALA A 42 -3.50 -2.50 25.82
C ALA A 42 -4.59 -2.11 24.82
N ILE A 43 -4.98 -3.05 23.97
CA ILE A 43 -6.18 -2.97 23.14
C ILE A 43 -7.30 -3.65 23.94
N PRO A 44 -8.35 -2.94 24.40
CA PRO A 44 -9.57 -3.60 24.84
C PRO A 44 -10.43 -3.88 23.61
N GLY A 45 -10.61 -5.15 23.26
CA GLY A 45 -11.52 -5.60 22.20
C GLY A 45 -10.82 -6.24 21.00
N GLY A 46 -10.41 -7.50 21.14
CA GLY A 46 -9.84 -8.30 20.06
C GLY A 46 -10.93 -8.82 19.11
N GLY A 47 -10.98 -8.26 17.90
CA GLY A 47 -11.47 -8.93 16.69
C GLY A 47 -10.27 -9.40 15.84
N PRO A 48 -10.42 -10.40 14.95
CA PRO A 48 -9.28 -11.09 14.35
C PRO A 48 -8.51 -10.17 13.40
N ILE A 49 -7.34 -9.70 13.86
CA ILE A 49 -6.30 -9.17 13.00
C ILE A 49 -5.66 -10.38 12.31
N LEU A 50 -5.99 -10.61 11.05
CA LEU A 50 -5.20 -11.48 10.18
C LEU A 50 -3.86 -10.79 9.90
N ARG A 51 -2.95 -10.87 10.88
CA ARG A 51 -1.53 -10.58 10.72
C ARG A 51 -0.91 -11.73 9.95
N ALA A 52 -0.58 -11.53 8.68
CA ALA A 52 0.44 -12.33 8.02
C ALA A 52 1.80 -11.65 8.22
N PRO A 53 2.83 -12.35 8.73
CA PRO A 53 4.18 -11.80 8.83
C PRO A 53 4.81 -11.72 7.43
N PHE A 54 5.53 -10.63 7.17
CA PHE A 54 6.42 -10.48 6.03
C PHE A 54 7.52 -11.55 6.09
N THR A 55 7.40 -12.62 5.30
CA THR A 55 8.51 -13.49 4.94
C THR A 55 8.56 -13.66 3.43
N SER A 56 9.57 -13.06 2.82
CA SER A 56 10.04 -13.37 1.48
C SER A 56 10.43 -14.84 1.39
N LEU A 57 9.77 -15.61 0.52
CA LEU A 57 10.25 -16.92 0.10
C LEU A 57 10.85 -16.77 -1.30
N ARG A 58 12.18 -16.71 -1.35
CA ARG A 58 12.95 -16.88 -2.58
C ARG A 58 12.83 -18.33 -3.06
N SER A 59 12.54 -18.47 -4.34
CA SER A 59 12.75 -19.66 -5.15
C SER A 59 14.20 -20.15 -5.08
N ASN A 60 14.39 -21.47 -4.95
CA ASN A 60 15.43 -22.23 -5.64
C ASN A 60 15.14 -23.74 -5.58
N ASP A 61 15.71 -24.43 -6.56
CA ASP A 61 15.74 -25.88 -6.79
C ASP A 61 14.60 -26.49 -7.64
N LEU A 62 14.60 -26.12 -8.93
CA LEU A 62 14.24 -27.05 -10.00
C LEU A 62 15.47 -27.89 -10.35
N SER A 63 15.50 -29.15 -9.91
CA SER A 63 16.36 -30.18 -10.48
C SER A 63 15.51 -31.25 -11.16
N LEU A 64 16.00 -31.66 -12.33
CA LEU A 64 15.46 -32.70 -13.20
C LEU A 64 15.16 -34.00 -12.45
N ALA A 65 14.00 -34.59 -12.73
CA ALA A 65 13.85 -36.04 -12.75
C ALA A 65 12.74 -36.45 -13.72
N SER A 66 13.16 -36.96 -14.87
CA SER A 66 12.34 -37.73 -15.81
C SER A 66 11.99 -39.08 -15.18
N HIS A 67 10.73 -39.32 -14.81
CA HIS A 67 10.23 -40.69 -14.64
C HIS A 67 8.76 -40.81 -15.02
N THR A 68 8.52 -41.73 -15.95
CA THR A 68 7.27 -42.39 -16.34
C THR A 68 6.31 -42.63 -15.17
N PHE A 69 5.05 -42.20 -15.32
CA PHE A 69 3.94 -42.63 -14.46
C PHE A 69 3.13 -43.75 -15.14
N PRO A 70 2.90 -44.89 -14.47
CA PRO A 70 1.90 -45.86 -14.89
C PRO A 70 0.50 -45.45 -14.42
N ASN A 71 -0.51 -45.93 -15.15
CA ASN A 71 -1.95 -45.77 -14.95
C ASN A 71 -2.41 -45.77 -13.47
N HIS A 72 -3.16 -44.74 -13.06
CA HIS A 72 -4.03 -44.78 -11.87
C HIS A 72 -5.45 -44.31 -12.23
N PRO A 73 -6.50 -44.89 -11.61
CA PRO A 73 -7.88 -44.74 -12.03
C PRO A 73 -8.47 -43.40 -11.57
N VAL A 74 -9.44 -42.93 -12.36
CA VAL A 74 -10.26 -41.73 -12.17
C VAL A 74 -10.79 -41.65 -10.73
N ARG A 75 -10.16 -40.80 -9.90
CA ARG A 75 -10.74 -40.39 -8.61
C ARG A 75 -11.90 -39.44 -8.88
N ARG A 76 -13.11 -39.84 -8.47
CA ARG A 76 -14.26 -38.93 -8.38
C ARG A 76 -13.92 -37.77 -7.43
N PRO A 77 -14.34 -36.52 -7.73
CA PRO A 77 -14.18 -35.43 -6.79
C PRO A 77 -15.05 -35.66 -5.53
N PRO A 78 -14.56 -35.31 -4.32
CA PRO A 78 -15.34 -35.46 -3.10
C PRO A 78 -16.54 -34.48 -3.08
N PRO A 79 -17.72 -34.91 -2.59
CA PRO A 79 -18.94 -34.12 -2.63
C PRO A 79 -19.06 -33.25 -1.37
N HIS A 80 -18.24 -32.20 -1.25
CA HIS A 80 -18.49 -31.14 -0.26
C HIS A 80 -18.29 -29.78 -0.92
N LEU A 81 -19.39 -29.32 -1.53
CA LEU A 81 -19.58 -27.93 -1.92
C LEU A 81 -19.34 -27.04 -0.71
N LYS A 82 -18.28 -26.24 -0.84
CA LYS A 82 -17.89 -25.16 0.05
C LYS A 82 -19.12 -24.30 0.33
N SER A 83 -19.61 -24.27 1.57
CA SER A 83 -20.50 -23.20 1.98
C SER A 83 -19.70 -21.90 1.83
N LYS A 84 -20.23 -20.96 1.04
CA LYS A 84 -19.74 -19.58 1.08
C LYS A 84 -20.12 -19.07 2.46
N THR A 85 -19.20 -19.12 3.42
CA THR A 85 -19.38 -18.47 4.72
C THR A 85 -19.62 -16.99 4.45
N THR A 86 -20.89 -16.58 4.49
CA THR A 86 -21.27 -15.18 4.42
C THR A 86 -20.93 -14.59 5.77
N ILE A 87 -19.87 -13.79 5.83
CA ILE A 87 -19.52 -13.06 7.04
C ILE A 87 -20.60 -11.98 7.23
N MET A 88 -21.54 -12.22 8.13
CA MET A 88 -22.50 -11.20 8.56
C MET A 88 -21.80 -10.28 9.57
N ILE A 89 -21.62 -9.01 9.20
CA ILE A 89 -21.07 -8.00 10.10
C ILE A 89 -22.12 -7.67 11.15
N ASN A 90 -21.82 -7.91 12.42
CA ASN A 90 -22.66 -7.48 13.53
C ASN A 90 -22.44 -5.98 13.80
N TRP A 91 -23.31 -5.15 13.24
CA TRP A 91 -23.24 -3.69 13.36
C TRP A 91 -23.54 -3.18 14.78
N ASP A 92 -24.19 -3.97 15.64
CA ASP A 92 -24.54 -3.57 17.02
C ASP A 92 -23.30 -3.55 17.92
N THR A 93 -22.29 -4.34 17.58
CA THR A 93 -21.00 -4.37 18.28
C THR A 93 -19.96 -3.42 17.69
N SER A 94 -20.29 -2.75 16.59
CA SER A 94 -19.35 -1.87 15.88
C SER A 94 -19.37 -0.46 16.50
N THR A 95 -18.21 0.02 16.95
CA THR A 95 -18.07 1.40 17.43
C THR A 95 -18.41 2.37 16.30
N PRO A 96 -19.37 3.30 16.49
CA PRO A 96 -19.69 4.30 15.49
C PRO A 96 -18.44 5.10 15.09
N PRO A 97 -18.29 5.48 13.81
CA PRO A 97 -17.19 6.33 13.40
C PRO A 97 -17.31 7.72 14.04
N LYS A 98 -16.17 8.36 14.28
CA LYS A 98 -16.13 9.75 14.74
C LYS A 98 -16.79 10.68 13.71
N PRO A 99 -17.35 11.82 14.12
CA PRO A 99 -17.78 12.87 13.20
C PRO A 99 -16.67 13.30 12.25
N LEU A 100 -17.05 13.71 11.04
CA LEU A 100 -16.10 14.03 9.97
C LEU A 100 -15.12 15.14 10.38
N ASP A 101 -15.60 16.18 11.07
CA ASP A 101 -14.76 17.28 11.54
C ASP A 101 -13.72 16.84 12.57
N GLU A 102 -14.07 15.90 13.46
CA GLU A 102 -13.13 15.34 14.44
C GLU A 102 -12.05 14.49 13.76
N ILE A 103 -12.39 13.78 12.68
CA ILE A 103 -11.43 13.00 11.91
C ILE A 103 -10.44 13.93 11.20
N PHE A 104 -10.94 14.99 10.57
CA PHE A 104 -10.08 15.95 9.87
C PHE A 104 -9.26 16.84 10.80
N ALA A 105 -9.60 16.92 12.08
CA ALA A 105 -8.78 17.56 13.10
C ALA A 105 -7.53 16.74 13.48
N LEU A 106 -7.41 15.48 13.03
CA LEU A 106 -6.23 14.65 13.30
C LEU A 106 -5.00 15.14 12.53
N GLU A 107 -3.93 15.47 13.26
CA GLU A 107 -2.68 15.94 12.65
C GLU A 107 -1.93 14.81 11.94
N ASN A 108 -1.89 13.62 12.57
CA ASN A 108 -1.22 12.44 12.07
C ASN A 108 -1.94 11.86 10.83
N GLY A 109 -1.21 11.68 9.73
CA GLY A 109 -1.78 11.17 8.47
C GLY A 109 -2.30 9.73 8.56
N ILE A 110 -1.65 8.87 9.35
CA ILE A 110 -2.08 7.47 9.54
C ILE A 110 -3.40 7.44 10.31
N ASP A 111 -3.52 8.23 11.38
CA ASP A 111 -4.74 8.29 12.18
C ASP A 111 -5.90 8.89 11.38
N LEU A 112 -5.63 9.93 10.57
CA LEU A 112 -6.61 10.51 9.66
C LEU A 112 -7.07 9.49 8.61
N GLU A 113 -6.15 8.78 7.97
CA GLU A 113 -6.48 7.73 6.99
C GLU A 113 -7.33 6.62 7.62
N ALA A 114 -6.95 6.14 8.80
CA ALA A 114 -7.68 5.09 9.50
C ALA A 114 -9.08 5.57 9.91
N GLY A 115 -9.19 6.80 10.43
CA GLY A 115 -10.45 7.43 10.81
C GLY A 115 -11.40 7.59 9.62
N LEU A 116 -10.90 8.14 8.50
CA LEU A 116 -11.69 8.31 7.28
C LEU A 116 -12.05 6.96 6.64
N GLY A 117 -11.13 6.00 6.63
CA GLY A 117 -11.42 4.65 6.13
C GLY A 117 -12.57 4.00 6.88
N SER A 118 -12.57 4.09 8.22
CA SER A 118 -13.69 3.62 9.05
C SER A 118 -14.98 4.38 8.76
N TYR A 119 -14.91 5.71 8.66
CA TYR A 119 -16.05 6.56 8.34
C TYR A 119 -16.73 6.17 7.02
N LEU A 120 -15.95 6.06 5.94
CA LEU A 120 -16.45 5.70 4.61
C LEU A 120 -16.93 4.25 4.54
N PHE A 121 -16.31 3.35 5.30
CA PHE A 121 -16.79 1.97 5.43
C PHE A 121 -18.21 1.94 6.01
N PHE A 122 -18.47 2.69 7.09
CA PHE A 122 -19.82 2.81 7.65
C PHE A 122 -20.80 3.46 6.68
N LYS A 123 -20.40 4.55 6.02
CA LYS A 123 -21.19 5.25 4.99
C LYS A 123 -21.67 4.29 3.90
N ARG A 124 -20.74 3.55 3.30
CA ARG A 124 -21.03 2.65 2.19
C ARG A 124 -21.79 1.39 2.60
N TYR A 125 -21.35 0.71 3.66
CA TYR A 125 -21.83 -0.64 3.95
C TYR A 125 -22.95 -0.69 5.00
N LYS A 126 -22.87 0.13 6.05
CA LYS A 126 -23.91 0.19 7.09
C LYS A 126 -25.10 1.03 6.63
N HIS A 127 -24.81 2.24 6.17
CA HIS A 127 -25.84 3.22 5.82
C HIS A 127 -26.27 3.16 4.35
N ARG A 128 -25.58 2.38 3.51
CA ARG A 128 -25.89 2.23 2.08
C ARG A 128 -25.90 3.56 1.32
N ILE A 129 -25.05 4.50 1.76
CA ILE A 129 -24.88 5.80 1.12
C ILE A 129 -23.75 5.69 0.11
N GLU A 130 -24.00 6.16 -1.11
CA GLU A 130 -22.98 6.23 -2.16
C GLU A 130 -21.85 7.18 -1.77
N LEU A 131 -20.63 6.80 -2.14
CA LEU A 131 -19.45 7.63 -1.93
C LEU A 131 -19.37 8.68 -3.03
N THR A 132 -18.90 9.87 -2.71
CA THR A 132 -18.55 10.87 -3.73
C THR A 132 -17.35 10.38 -4.55
N ASP A 133 -17.08 11.03 -5.68
CA ASP A 133 -15.89 10.73 -6.48
C ASP A 133 -14.60 10.90 -5.67
N ALA A 134 -14.53 11.94 -4.84
CA ALA A 134 -13.37 12.18 -3.98
C ALA A 134 -13.20 11.09 -2.91
N GLU A 135 -14.30 10.68 -2.27
CA GLU A 135 -14.31 9.59 -1.31
C GLU A 135 -13.90 8.25 -1.96
N SER A 136 -14.34 8.00 -3.19
CA SER A 136 -13.98 6.81 -3.96
C SER A 136 -12.49 6.79 -4.34
N VAL A 137 -11.93 7.94 -4.74
CA VAL A 137 -10.48 8.08 -5.00
C VAL A 137 -9.66 7.90 -3.72
N PHE A 138 -10.11 8.45 -2.60
CA PHE A 138 -9.50 8.21 -1.30
C PHE A 138 -9.49 6.72 -0.94
N GLU A 139 -10.65 6.05 -1.06
CA GLU A 139 -10.77 4.60 -0.78
C GLU A 139 -9.82 3.80 -1.69
N THR A 140 -9.69 4.21 -2.94
CA THR A 140 -8.77 3.62 -3.91
C THR A 140 -7.31 3.77 -3.45
N LEU A 141 -6.88 4.99 -3.11
CA LEU A 141 -5.52 5.26 -2.64
C LEU A 141 -5.17 4.47 -1.38
N GLN A 142 -6.08 4.42 -0.42
CA GLN A 142 -5.91 3.68 0.83
C GLN A 142 -5.77 2.17 0.59
N ARG A 143 -6.60 1.60 -0.31
CA ARG A 143 -6.72 0.15 -0.44
C ARG A 143 -5.70 -0.49 -1.36
N ILE A 144 -5.06 0.24 -2.28
CA ILE A 144 -4.06 -0.35 -3.20
C ILE A 144 -3.02 -1.17 -2.44
N GLY A 145 -2.42 -0.61 -1.39
CA GLY A 145 -1.41 -1.33 -0.61
C GLY A 145 -1.96 -2.61 0.05
N THR A 146 -3.18 -2.56 0.58
CA THR A 146 -3.84 -3.73 1.18
C THR A 146 -4.20 -4.79 0.16
N VAL A 147 -4.70 -4.41 -1.02
CA VAL A 147 -5.04 -5.33 -2.11
C VAL A 147 -3.78 -6.04 -2.61
N ILE A 148 -2.68 -5.30 -2.79
CA ILE A 148 -1.41 -5.89 -3.18
C ILE A 148 -0.93 -6.90 -2.13
N ALA A 149 -0.98 -6.55 -0.85
CA ALA A 149 -0.53 -7.43 0.23
C ALA A 149 -1.41 -8.69 0.39
N ALA A 150 -2.72 -8.59 0.13
CA ALA A 150 -3.66 -9.70 0.31
C ALA A 150 -3.72 -10.63 -0.91
N ASP A 151 -3.88 -10.05 -2.10
CA ASP A 151 -4.24 -10.77 -3.31
C ASP A 151 -3.18 -10.63 -4.43
N GLY A 152 -2.08 -9.93 -4.16
CA GLY A 152 -1.00 -9.69 -5.11
C GLY A 152 -1.24 -8.50 -6.04
N PHE A 153 -0.16 -8.03 -6.67
CA PHE A 153 -0.17 -6.82 -7.51
C PHE A 153 -1.19 -6.88 -8.66
N THR A 154 -1.35 -8.05 -9.30
CA THR A 154 -2.27 -8.18 -10.44
C THR A 154 -3.74 -7.98 -10.06
N SER A 155 -4.10 -8.23 -8.81
CA SER A 155 -5.48 -8.10 -8.32
C SER A 155 -5.96 -6.65 -8.32
N VAL A 156 -5.02 -5.69 -8.26
CA VAL A 156 -5.30 -4.25 -8.44
C VAL A 156 -6.01 -3.99 -9.77
N PHE A 157 -5.59 -4.64 -10.85
CA PHE A 157 -6.13 -4.40 -12.19
C PHE A 157 -7.32 -5.29 -12.54
N CYS A 158 -7.34 -6.52 -12.04
CA CYS A 158 -8.40 -7.48 -12.41
C CYS A 158 -9.71 -7.21 -11.68
N GLN A 159 -9.65 -6.72 -10.44
CA GLN A 159 -10.78 -6.72 -9.52
C GLN A 159 -11.06 -5.36 -8.90
N PHE A 160 -10.03 -4.50 -8.80
CA PHE A 160 -10.12 -3.28 -8.01
C PHE A 160 -10.26 -2.01 -8.84
N LEU A 161 -9.59 -1.92 -10.00
CA LEU A 161 -9.61 -0.73 -10.85
C LEU A 161 -10.44 -0.93 -12.11
N SER A 162 -11.26 0.07 -12.44
CA SER A 162 -11.85 0.27 -13.76
C SER A 162 -10.98 1.27 -14.55
N PRO A 163 -11.16 1.40 -15.87
CA PRO A 163 -10.44 2.41 -16.66
C PRO A 163 -10.64 3.84 -16.10
N ASP A 164 -11.87 4.17 -15.70
CA ASP A 164 -12.19 5.49 -15.15
C ASP A 164 -11.58 5.69 -13.76
N SER A 165 -11.65 4.69 -12.87
CA SER A 165 -11.06 4.81 -11.54
C SER A 165 -9.53 4.82 -11.59
N PHE A 166 -8.92 4.12 -12.56
CA PHE A 166 -7.49 4.20 -12.84
C PHE A 166 -7.07 5.61 -13.30
N LYS A 167 -7.85 6.22 -14.20
CA LYS A 167 -7.62 7.60 -14.65
C LYS A 167 -7.74 8.60 -13.49
N ALA A 168 -8.78 8.47 -12.66
CA ALA A 168 -8.98 9.32 -11.48
C ALA A 168 -7.83 9.17 -10.48
N LEU A 169 -7.37 7.94 -10.23
CA LEU A 169 -6.19 7.65 -9.40
C LEU A 169 -4.92 8.32 -9.94
N CYS A 170 -4.65 8.23 -11.24
CA CYS A 170 -3.48 8.86 -11.85
C CYS A 170 -3.51 10.40 -11.75
N SER A 171 -4.70 10.99 -11.90
CA SER A 171 -4.90 12.43 -11.68
C SER A 171 -4.62 12.81 -10.23
N ALA A 172 -5.17 12.07 -9.27
CA ALA A 172 -4.92 12.30 -7.85
C ALA A 172 -3.43 12.19 -7.48
N LEU A 173 -2.73 11.18 -8.00
CA LEU A 173 -1.28 11.02 -7.78
C LEU A 173 -0.47 12.18 -8.38
N THR A 174 -0.94 12.78 -9.47
CA THR A 174 -0.32 13.99 -10.03
C THR A 174 -0.55 15.19 -9.11
N GLU A 175 -1.77 15.36 -8.60
CA GLU A 175 -2.12 16.46 -7.70
C GLU A 175 -1.40 16.42 -6.35
N MET A 176 -1.02 15.22 -5.90
CA MET A 176 -0.28 14.99 -4.66
C MET A 176 1.25 15.00 -4.85
N GLU A 177 1.73 15.34 -6.05
CA GLU A 177 3.15 15.35 -6.37
C GLU A 177 3.82 13.97 -6.12
N ALA A 178 3.12 12.89 -6.47
CA ALA A 178 3.59 11.51 -6.38
C ALA A 178 3.89 10.91 -7.79
N PRO A 179 4.76 11.54 -8.61
CA PRO A 179 4.96 11.13 -10.00
C PRO A 179 5.55 9.72 -10.11
N ARG A 180 6.40 9.30 -9.17
CA ARG A 180 6.99 7.96 -9.20
C ARG A 180 5.93 6.86 -9.13
N LEU A 181 5.04 6.93 -8.14
CA LEU A 181 3.98 5.94 -7.99
C LEU A 181 3.02 5.95 -9.18
N ARG A 182 2.66 7.15 -9.67
CA ARG A 182 1.85 7.31 -10.88
C ARG A 182 2.48 6.61 -12.08
N ASP A 183 3.76 6.87 -12.34
CA ASP A 183 4.44 6.38 -13.53
C ASP A 183 4.60 4.85 -13.48
N LEU A 184 4.87 4.29 -12.30
CA LEU A 184 4.87 2.83 -12.08
C LEU A 184 3.51 2.21 -12.38
N LEU A 185 2.43 2.79 -11.84
CA LEU A 185 1.08 2.28 -12.07
C LEU A 185 0.66 2.41 -13.54
N ARG A 186 1.07 3.48 -14.24
CA ARG A 186 0.84 3.64 -15.68
C ARG A 186 1.60 2.63 -16.52
N GLU A 187 2.84 2.35 -16.18
CA GLU A 187 3.63 1.33 -16.86
C GLU A 187 3.00 -0.05 -16.64
N ALA A 188 2.63 -0.39 -15.40
CA ALA A 188 1.95 -1.63 -15.08
C ALA A 188 0.60 -1.76 -15.81
N TRP A 189 -0.19 -0.68 -15.86
CA TRP A 189 -1.44 -0.65 -16.62
C TRP A 189 -1.19 -0.92 -18.11
N SER A 190 -0.19 -0.26 -18.70
CA SER A 190 0.17 -0.47 -20.10
C SER A 190 0.60 -1.92 -20.37
N ILE A 191 1.37 -2.54 -19.47
CA ILE A 191 1.77 -3.94 -19.61
C ILE A 191 0.56 -4.87 -19.48
N TYR A 192 -0.27 -4.65 -18.45
CA TYR A 192 -1.46 -5.45 -18.18
C TYR A 192 -2.46 -5.39 -19.33
N THR A 193 -2.73 -4.19 -19.85
CA THR A 193 -3.64 -3.93 -20.98
C THR A 193 -3.01 -4.17 -22.35
N LYS A 194 -1.74 -4.61 -22.40
CA LYS A 194 -0.98 -4.83 -23.65
C LYS A 194 -0.94 -3.59 -24.54
N GLY A 195 -0.86 -2.41 -23.93
CA GLY A 195 -0.83 -1.11 -24.59
C GLY A 195 -2.18 -0.65 -25.16
N LYS A 196 -3.28 -1.34 -24.84
CA LYS A 196 -4.61 -0.95 -25.32
C LYS A 196 -5.15 0.22 -24.51
N ASP A 197 -5.29 1.36 -25.18
CA ASP A 197 -5.89 2.59 -24.64
C ASP A 197 -6.66 3.31 -25.77
N PRO A 198 -8.00 3.47 -25.69
CA PRO A 198 -8.88 3.10 -24.58
C PRO A 198 -9.14 1.59 -24.46
N ILE A 199 -9.37 1.13 -23.24
CA ILE A 199 -9.85 -0.23 -22.92
C ILE A 199 -11.19 -0.14 -22.19
N THR A 200 -12.15 -0.98 -22.58
CA THR A 200 -13.45 -1.07 -21.90
C THR A 200 -13.36 -1.94 -20.65
N LEU A 201 -14.36 -1.82 -19.75
CA LEU A 201 -14.42 -2.66 -18.55
C LEU A 201 -14.52 -4.15 -18.89
N ASP A 202 -15.35 -4.52 -19.87
CA ASP A 202 -15.51 -5.90 -20.31
C ASP A 202 -14.20 -6.47 -20.86
N GLU A 203 -13.49 -5.70 -21.67
CA GLU A 203 -12.19 -6.10 -22.20
C GLU A 203 -11.16 -6.28 -21.08
N LEU A 204 -11.12 -5.36 -20.10
CA LEU A 204 -10.24 -5.46 -18.94
C LEU A 204 -10.46 -6.77 -18.16
N GLN A 205 -11.72 -7.15 -17.94
CA GLN A 205 -12.09 -8.38 -17.22
C GLN A 205 -11.74 -9.66 -18.00
N THR A 206 -11.63 -9.60 -19.32
CA THR A 206 -11.21 -10.74 -20.15
C THR A 206 -9.70 -10.95 -20.19
N ILE A 207 -8.91 -9.99 -19.70
CA ILE A 207 -7.44 -10.11 -19.67
C ILE A 207 -7.05 -11.21 -18.68
N SER A 208 -6.42 -12.26 -19.21
CA SER A 208 -5.84 -13.30 -18.37
C SER A 208 -4.50 -12.83 -17.83
N VAL A 209 -4.39 -12.81 -16.49
CA VAL A 209 -3.15 -12.60 -15.73
C VAL A 209 -2.00 -13.50 -16.21
N ARG A 210 -2.32 -14.67 -16.76
CA ARG A 210 -1.34 -15.67 -17.20
C ARG A 210 -0.86 -15.48 -18.65
N ARG A 211 -1.24 -14.39 -19.32
CA ARG A 211 -0.98 -14.20 -20.75
C ARG A 211 -0.34 -12.84 -21.07
N PHE A 212 0.79 -12.54 -20.44
CA PHE A 212 1.70 -11.52 -20.97
C PHE A 212 2.22 -11.96 -22.36
N ASN A 213 2.55 -11.02 -23.24
CA ASN A 213 2.97 -11.37 -24.60
C ASN A 213 4.39 -11.95 -24.61
N THR A 214 5.22 -11.58 -23.62
CA THR A 214 6.59 -12.05 -23.47
C THR A 214 6.97 -12.32 -22.00
N SER A 215 7.98 -13.18 -21.78
CA SER A 215 8.58 -13.36 -20.44
C SER A 215 9.13 -12.05 -19.88
N LYS A 216 9.68 -11.19 -20.74
CA LYS A 216 10.27 -9.90 -20.34
C LYS A 216 9.22 -8.94 -19.75
N GLU A 217 8.02 -8.92 -20.32
CA GLU A 217 6.89 -8.12 -19.80
C GLU A 217 6.43 -8.64 -18.45
N MET A 218 6.34 -9.96 -18.28
CA MET A 218 6.02 -10.59 -16.99
C MET A 218 7.06 -10.21 -15.92
N ASP A 219 8.35 -10.39 -16.23
CA ASP A 219 9.44 -10.03 -15.30
C ASP A 219 9.47 -8.53 -14.99
N ARG A 220 9.03 -7.67 -15.91
CA ARG A 220 8.92 -6.23 -15.65
C ARG A 220 7.71 -5.92 -14.79
N PHE A 221 6.56 -6.55 -15.06
CA PHE A 221 5.34 -6.37 -14.28
C PHE A 221 5.55 -6.76 -12.81
N ASP A 222 6.19 -7.89 -12.56
CA ASP A 222 6.50 -8.35 -11.20
C ASP A 222 7.44 -7.37 -10.48
N ARG A 223 8.49 -6.89 -11.16
CA ARG A 223 9.38 -5.86 -10.61
C ARG A 223 8.67 -4.55 -10.30
N ILE A 224 7.74 -4.12 -11.15
CA ILE A 224 6.94 -2.92 -10.86
C ILE A 224 6.11 -3.14 -9.59
N GLY A 225 5.55 -4.34 -9.39
CA GLY A 225 4.85 -4.69 -8.16
C GLY A 225 5.72 -4.47 -6.91
N GLU A 226 6.96 -4.97 -6.91
CA GLU A 226 7.93 -4.75 -5.83
C GLU A 226 8.24 -3.26 -5.62
N GLU A 227 8.47 -2.52 -6.70
CA GLU A 227 8.74 -1.08 -6.64
C GLU A 227 7.55 -0.27 -6.10
N VAL A 228 6.32 -0.66 -6.44
CA VAL A 228 5.09 -0.05 -5.91
C VAL A 228 4.95 -0.34 -4.42
N GLU A 229 5.18 -1.58 -3.98
CA GLU A 229 5.14 -1.92 -2.55
C GLU A 229 6.16 -1.14 -1.74
N ASP A 230 7.39 -1.02 -2.23
CA ASP A 230 8.44 -0.25 -1.58
C ASP A 230 8.10 1.24 -1.53
N GLU A 231 7.49 1.77 -2.58
CA GLU A 231 7.02 3.14 -2.64
C GLU A 231 5.94 3.44 -1.58
N LEU A 232 4.93 2.58 -1.49
CA LEU A 232 3.87 2.70 -0.49
C LEU A 232 4.44 2.55 0.93
N ARG A 233 5.34 1.59 1.15
CA ARG A 233 6.00 1.39 2.44
C ARG A 233 6.82 2.61 2.86
N ARG A 234 7.50 3.25 1.91
CA ARG A 234 8.27 4.48 2.15
C ARG A 234 7.36 5.63 2.60
N GLN A 235 6.20 5.80 1.98
CA GLN A 235 5.21 6.81 2.35
C GLN A 235 4.69 6.63 3.79
N TYR A 236 4.38 5.39 4.19
CA TYR A 236 3.99 5.10 5.58
C TYR A 236 5.12 5.38 6.57
N ARG A 237 6.37 5.04 6.22
CA ARG A 237 7.52 5.31 7.09
C ARG A 237 7.84 6.79 7.25
N SER A 238 7.63 7.60 6.21
CA SER A 238 7.83 9.05 6.27
C SER A 238 6.67 9.80 6.91
N GLY A 239 5.55 9.12 7.20
CA GLY A 239 4.30 9.74 7.65
C GLY A 239 3.55 10.51 6.56
N THR A 240 4.04 10.47 5.31
CA THR A 240 3.43 11.12 4.14
C THR A 240 2.45 10.18 3.47
N VAL A 241 1.40 9.82 4.19
CA VAL A 241 0.34 8.92 3.70
C VAL A 241 -0.45 9.64 2.59
N LEU A 242 -0.33 9.17 1.35
CA LEU A 242 -0.92 9.85 0.19
C LEU A 242 -2.44 9.99 0.27
N SER A 243 -3.16 8.94 0.71
CA SER A 243 -4.61 9.03 0.92
C SER A 243 -4.99 10.16 1.90
N ALA A 244 -4.21 10.35 2.96
CA ALA A 244 -4.41 11.45 3.91
C ALA A 244 -4.07 12.82 3.31
N VAL A 245 -3.00 12.92 2.51
CA VAL A 245 -2.65 14.15 1.77
C VAL A 245 -3.78 14.54 0.81
N TYR A 246 -4.30 13.57 0.07
CA TYR A 246 -5.45 13.75 -0.82
C TYR A 246 -6.67 14.24 -0.04
N ALA A 247 -7.03 13.57 1.06
CA ALA A 247 -8.19 13.91 1.85
C ALA A 247 -8.12 15.35 2.39
N LYS A 248 -6.96 15.78 2.90
CA LYS A 248 -6.77 17.15 3.39
C LYS A 248 -6.95 18.18 2.27
N LYS A 249 -6.43 17.91 1.07
CA LYS A 249 -6.54 18.80 -0.09
C LYS A 249 -7.97 18.93 -0.63
N HIS A 250 -8.77 17.87 -0.51
CA HIS A 250 -10.13 17.78 -1.03
C HIS A 250 -11.19 17.72 0.07
N ARG A 251 -10.90 18.30 1.25
CA ARG A 251 -11.75 18.25 2.46
C ARG A 251 -13.20 18.59 2.18
N ASP A 252 -13.45 19.59 1.36
CA ASP A 252 -14.75 20.12 0.97
C ASP A 252 -15.61 19.12 0.18
N ARG A 253 -15.00 18.09 -0.39
CA ARG A 253 -15.66 17.05 -1.20
C ARG A 253 -16.09 15.81 -0.40
N PHE A 254 -15.77 15.77 0.90
CA PHE A 254 -16.22 14.72 1.83
C PHE A 254 -17.51 15.18 2.51
N ILE A 255 -18.59 14.41 2.30
CA ILE A 255 -19.93 14.81 2.73
C ILE A 255 -20.31 14.04 4.00
N PRO A 256 -20.76 14.74 5.06
CA PRO A 256 -21.25 14.09 6.28
C PRO A 256 -22.39 13.10 6.05
N PHE A 257 -22.63 12.22 7.01
CA PHE A 257 -23.88 11.46 7.07
C PHE A 257 -25.08 12.43 7.03
N PRO A 258 -26.16 12.09 6.31
CA PRO A 258 -27.45 12.75 6.51
C PRO A 258 -27.80 12.62 8.00
N GLN A 259 -28.08 13.74 8.68
CA GLN A 259 -28.57 13.67 10.05
C GLN A 259 -29.96 13.01 10.03
N THR A 260 -30.07 11.83 10.64
CA THR A 260 -31.34 11.13 10.88
C THR A 260 -31.96 11.58 12.18
#